data_AF-A0A2E3UM86-F1
#
_entry.id   AF-A0A2E3UM86-F1
#
_cell.length_a   1.000
_cell.length_b   1.000
_cell.length_c   1.000
_cell.angle_alpha   90.00
_cell.angle_beta   90.00
_cell.angle_gamma   90.00
#
_symmetry.space_group_name_H-M   'P 1'
#
loop_
_entity.id
_entity.type
_entity.pdbx_description
1 polymer ?
#
loop_
_entity_poly.entity_id
_entity_poly.type
_entity_poly.pdbx_seq_one_letter_code
_entity_poly.pdbx_strand_id
1 'polypeptide(L)'
;MVLLVDTFNSCFDVENANAAREVLNAAGYRVIYPQPVKKGRPLCCGRTFLSSGLLGEAKLEANRMLDALMPYTERGVPIVGLEPSCLLTLRDEYKVLMPGDDTDELAKNVFLLEEFLATEHATGRLQLDLKPIVPKKALLHGHCHQKAFNMMSAVQKVLSLIPELEVKTIDSSCCGMAGSFGYEKEHYDISMKMGSLSLFPAVKEADTDVLIVADGTSCRSQIEHGTGKQAMHVARVLQMALNS
;
A
#
# COMPACT_ATOMS: atom_id res chain seq x y z
N MET A 1 12.72 0.04 12.57
CA MET A 1 11.55 -0.64 11.96
C MET A 1 11.98 -1.35 10.68
N VAL A 2 11.14 -2.25 10.16
CA VAL A 2 11.32 -2.86 8.85
C VAL A 2 10.40 -2.19 7.84
N LEU A 3 10.93 -1.76 6.69
CA LEU A 3 10.13 -1.37 5.53
C LEU A 3 10.18 -2.52 4.51
N LEU A 4 9.06 -3.22 4.37
CA LEU A 4 8.89 -4.26 3.37
C LEU A 4 8.56 -3.60 2.02
N VAL A 5 9.58 -3.46 1.18
CA VAL A 5 9.40 -3.02 -0.21
C VAL A 5 8.95 -4.22 -1.03
N ASP A 6 7.67 -4.24 -1.38
CA ASP A 6 7.09 -5.27 -2.23
C ASP A 6 7.61 -5.19 -3.68
N THR A 7 7.33 -6.24 -4.45
CA THR A 7 7.78 -6.38 -5.83
C THR A 7 7.44 -5.16 -6.69
N PHE A 8 6.24 -4.57 -6.52
CA PHE A 8 5.82 -3.44 -7.34
C PHE A 8 6.60 -2.18 -7.03
N ASN A 9 6.72 -1.84 -5.75
CA ASN A 9 7.50 -0.69 -5.31
C ASN A 9 9.02 -0.90 -5.47
N SER A 10 9.49 -2.14 -5.68
CA SER A 10 10.91 -2.41 -5.98
C SER A 10 11.25 -2.36 -7.49
N CYS A 11 10.29 -2.67 -8.36
CA CYS A 11 10.52 -2.84 -9.80
C CYS A 11 9.92 -1.74 -10.67
N PHE A 12 8.79 -1.16 -10.26
CA PHE A 12 8.01 -0.22 -11.08
C PHE A 12 7.87 1.15 -10.42
N ASP A 13 7.53 1.17 -9.12
CA ASP A 13 7.17 2.41 -8.41
C ASP A 13 8.19 2.74 -7.29
N VAL A 14 9.48 2.77 -7.64
CA VAL A 14 10.59 2.94 -6.68
C VAL A 14 10.52 4.25 -5.90
N GLU A 15 9.92 5.27 -6.50
CA GLU A 15 9.68 6.56 -5.87
C GLU A 15 8.81 6.45 -4.61
N ASN A 16 7.86 5.50 -4.55
CA ASN A 16 7.02 5.30 -3.37
C ASN A 16 7.85 4.73 -2.21
N ALA A 17 8.74 3.78 -2.48
CA ALA A 17 9.63 3.20 -1.48
C ALA A 17 10.61 4.25 -0.92
N ASN A 18 11.14 5.11 -1.79
CA ASN A 18 12.01 6.22 -1.39
C ASN A 18 11.25 7.25 -0.54
N ALA A 19 10.05 7.64 -0.97
CA ALA A 19 9.20 8.57 -0.25
C ALA A 19 8.82 8.03 1.14
N ALA A 20 8.41 6.76 1.23
CA ALA A 20 8.10 6.12 2.50
C ALA A 20 9.32 6.12 3.43
N ARG A 21 10.51 5.78 2.92
CA ARG A 21 11.75 5.83 3.71
C ARG A 21 12.01 7.24 4.24
N GLU A 22 11.88 8.26 3.41
CA GLU A 22 12.11 9.65 3.82
C GLU A 22 11.12 10.12 4.88
N VAL A 23 9.83 9.80 4.71
CA VAL A 23 8.78 10.09 5.71
C VAL A 23 9.08 9.38 7.02
N LEU A 24 9.43 8.09 6.99
CA LEU A 24 9.75 7.32 8.19
C LEU A 24 11.01 7.84 8.90
N ASN A 25 12.05 8.22 8.13
CA ASN A 25 13.26 8.82 8.68
C ASN A 25 12.99 10.20 9.30
N ALA A 26 12.19 11.05 8.62
CA ALA A 26 11.76 12.35 9.15
C ALA A 26 10.92 12.19 10.43
N ALA A 27 10.15 11.10 10.52
CA ALA A 27 9.43 10.71 11.72
C ALA A 27 10.31 10.13 12.85
N GLY A 28 11.64 10.11 12.68
CA GLY A 28 12.60 9.63 13.68
C GLY A 28 12.89 8.12 13.63
N TYR A 29 12.34 7.39 12.66
CA TYR A 29 12.52 5.94 12.57
C TYR A 29 13.71 5.57 11.69
N ARG A 30 14.58 4.69 12.21
CA ARG A 30 15.57 4.01 11.38
C ARG A 30 14.90 2.89 10.57
N VAL A 31 14.97 3.02 9.24
CA VAL A 31 14.45 2.03 8.28
C VAL A 31 15.47 0.92 8.01
N ILE A 32 15.01 -0.33 8.04
CA ILE A 32 15.75 -1.53 7.66
C ILE A 32 14.97 -2.24 6.55
N TYR A 33 15.66 -2.73 5.53
CA TYR A 33 15.07 -3.52 4.45
C TYR A 33 15.33 -5.00 4.69
N PRO A 34 14.30 -5.86 4.72
CA PRO A 34 14.50 -7.28 4.90
C PRO A 34 15.18 -7.89 3.67
N GLN A 35 16.06 -8.86 3.89
CA GLN A 35 16.78 -9.57 2.83
C GLN A 35 16.43 -11.05 2.87
N PRO A 36 16.38 -11.74 1.73
CA PRO A 36 16.17 -13.19 1.72
C PRO A 36 17.34 -13.89 2.44
N VAL A 37 17.02 -14.84 3.32
CA VAL A 37 18.03 -15.60 4.10
C VAL A 37 18.99 -16.36 3.19
N LYS A 38 18.47 -16.91 2.09
CA LYS A 38 19.27 -17.56 1.03
C LYS A 38 19.51 -16.58 -0.10
N LYS A 39 20.74 -16.54 -0.63
CA LYS A 39 21.07 -15.77 -1.83
C LYS A 39 20.14 -16.15 -2.98
N GLY A 40 19.59 -15.16 -3.67
CA GLY A 40 18.68 -15.39 -4.78
C GLY A 40 17.86 -14.14 -5.11
N ARG A 41 16.69 -14.36 -5.71
CA ARG A 41 15.77 -13.29 -6.08
C ARG A 41 15.20 -12.55 -4.85
N PRO A 42 14.71 -11.31 -5.01
CA PRO A 42 14.03 -10.58 -3.94
C PRO A 42 12.87 -11.35 -3.29
N LEU A 43 12.44 -10.87 -2.12
CA LEU A 43 11.25 -11.36 -1.44
C LEU A 43 9.99 -10.95 -2.21
N CYS A 44 8.98 -11.81 -2.20
CA CYS A 44 7.66 -11.54 -2.77
C CYS A 44 6.61 -12.09 -1.80
N CYS A 45 5.47 -11.42 -1.69
CA CYS A 45 4.37 -11.87 -0.83
C CYS A 45 3.69 -13.16 -1.32
N GLY A 46 3.88 -13.52 -2.59
CA GLY A 46 3.24 -14.70 -3.21
C GLY A 46 1.78 -14.50 -3.63
N ARG A 47 1.22 -13.29 -3.51
CA ARG A 47 -0.19 -13.01 -3.83
C ARG A 47 -0.56 -13.40 -5.27
N THR A 48 0.30 -13.11 -6.25
CA THR A 48 0.02 -13.47 -7.65
C THR A 48 -0.12 -14.99 -7.83
N PHE A 49 0.75 -15.79 -7.20
CA PHE A 49 0.63 -17.24 -7.23
C PHE A 49 -0.68 -17.70 -6.57
N LEU A 50 -1.01 -17.11 -5.43
CA LEU A 50 -2.24 -17.44 -4.69
C LEU A 50 -3.49 -17.15 -5.53
N SER A 51 -3.59 -15.98 -6.16
CA SER A 51 -4.75 -15.61 -6.99
C SER A 51 -4.90 -16.48 -8.25
N SER A 52 -3.80 -17.08 -8.72
CA SER A 52 -3.80 -17.98 -9.87
C SER A 52 -3.97 -19.46 -9.49
N GLY A 53 -4.21 -19.77 -8.21
CA GLY A 53 -4.38 -21.15 -7.72
C GLY A 53 -3.07 -21.94 -7.58
N LEU A 54 -1.92 -21.30 -7.73
CA LEU A 54 -0.59 -21.89 -7.60
C LEU A 54 -0.16 -21.94 -6.12
N LEU A 55 -0.85 -22.79 -5.35
CA LEU A 55 -0.72 -22.84 -3.89
C LEU A 55 0.67 -23.29 -3.42
N GLY A 56 1.34 -24.16 -4.17
CA GLY A 56 2.69 -24.64 -3.83
C GLY A 56 3.70 -23.49 -3.88
N GLU A 57 3.65 -22.71 -4.95
CA GLU A 57 4.48 -21.54 -5.19
C GLU A 57 4.17 -20.43 -4.19
N ALA A 58 2.89 -20.20 -3.89
CA ALA A 58 2.48 -19.27 -2.85
C ALA A 58 3.06 -19.66 -1.47
N LYS A 59 3.02 -20.96 -1.11
CA LYS A 59 3.64 -21.47 0.13
C LYS A 59 5.15 -21.30 0.14
N LEU A 60 5.83 -21.52 -0.99
CA LEU A 60 7.27 -21.29 -1.08
C LEU A 60 7.63 -19.84 -0.81
N GLU A 61 6.87 -18.88 -1.37
CA GLU A 61 7.08 -17.46 -1.10
C GLU A 61 6.80 -17.08 0.34
N ALA A 62 5.70 -17.61 0.90
CA ALA A 62 5.32 -17.32 2.26
C ALA A 62 6.35 -17.83 3.27
N ASN A 63 6.93 -19.02 3.06
CA ASN A 63 8.02 -19.52 3.89
C ASN A 63 9.28 -18.63 3.78
N ARG A 64 9.66 -18.21 2.56
CA ARG A 64 10.79 -17.28 2.37
C ARG A 64 10.58 -15.95 3.08
N MET A 65 9.34 -15.47 3.08
CA MET A 65 8.95 -14.23 3.77
C MET A 65 9.02 -14.41 5.29
N LEU A 66 8.50 -15.52 5.83
CA LEU A 66 8.60 -15.85 7.26
C LEU A 66 10.06 -15.95 7.70
N ASP A 67 10.88 -16.73 7.00
CA ASP A 67 12.31 -16.88 7.27
C ASP A 67 13.03 -15.52 7.40
N ALA A 68 12.64 -14.55 6.58
CA ALA A 68 13.25 -13.22 6.55
C ALA A 68 12.67 -12.25 7.61
N LEU A 69 11.40 -12.40 8.00
CA LEU A 69 10.69 -11.44 8.84
C LEU A 69 10.60 -11.85 10.31
N MET A 70 10.54 -13.15 10.62
CA MET A 70 10.39 -13.65 11.99
C MET A 70 11.45 -13.11 12.96
N PRO A 71 12.75 -12.99 12.59
CA PRO A 71 13.76 -12.40 13.49
C PRO A 71 13.47 -10.95 13.91
N TYR A 72 12.64 -10.22 13.16
CA TYR A 72 12.19 -8.87 13.50
C TYR A 72 10.91 -8.91 14.34
N THR A 73 9.93 -9.72 13.91
CA THR A 73 8.65 -9.93 14.57
C THR A 73 8.83 -10.38 16.03
N GLU A 74 9.70 -11.38 16.28
CA GLU A 74 9.99 -11.91 17.62
C GLU A 74 10.56 -10.85 18.59
N ARG A 75 11.14 -9.78 18.04
CA ARG A 75 11.69 -8.64 18.80
C ARG A 75 10.70 -7.48 18.91
N GLY A 76 9.46 -7.65 18.45
CA GLY A 76 8.44 -6.60 18.40
C GLY A 76 8.78 -5.46 17.44
N VAL A 77 9.62 -5.71 16.42
CA VAL A 77 9.96 -4.69 15.43
C VAL A 77 8.83 -4.63 14.39
N PRO A 78 8.16 -3.48 14.20
CA PRO A 78 7.06 -3.37 13.25
C PRO A 78 7.57 -3.51 11.80
N ILE A 79 6.77 -4.19 10.99
CA ILE A 79 6.97 -4.39 9.56
C ILE A 79 5.95 -3.53 8.82
N VAL A 80 6.44 -2.51 8.13
CA VAL A 80 5.60 -1.56 7.39
C VAL A 80 5.64 -1.90 5.90
N GLY A 81 4.47 -1.97 5.25
CA GLY A 81 4.35 -2.19 3.81
C GLY A 81 3.59 -1.08 3.09
N LEU A 82 3.72 -1.05 1.76
CA LEU A 82 3.17 -0.01 0.88
C LEU A 82 2.01 -0.54 0.03
N GLU A 83 2.23 -1.62 -0.72
CA GLU A 83 1.18 -2.23 -1.55
C GLU A 83 0.15 -2.97 -0.68
N PRO A 84 -1.13 -2.54 -0.64
CA PRO A 84 -2.10 -3.15 0.25
C PRO A 84 -2.41 -4.61 -0.07
N SER A 85 -2.44 -4.99 -1.35
CA SER A 85 -2.68 -6.39 -1.74
C SER A 85 -1.57 -7.32 -1.27
N CYS A 86 -0.32 -6.86 -1.29
CA CYS A 86 0.84 -7.61 -0.86
C CYS A 86 0.90 -7.75 0.65
N LEU A 87 0.78 -6.64 1.39
CA LEU A 87 0.91 -6.68 2.84
C LEU A 87 -0.25 -7.44 3.50
N LEU A 88 -1.49 -7.24 3.03
CA LEU A 88 -2.65 -7.91 3.65
C LEU A 88 -2.69 -9.42 3.32
N THR A 89 -1.96 -9.88 2.31
CA THR A 89 -1.68 -11.30 2.12
C THR A 89 -0.84 -11.89 3.26
N LEU A 90 0.14 -11.15 3.80
CA LEU A 90 0.89 -11.62 4.96
C LEU A 90 0.00 -11.66 6.22
N ARG A 91 -0.94 -10.73 6.34
CA ARG A 91 -1.80 -10.58 7.53
C ARG A 91 -2.89 -11.65 7.64
N ASP A 92 -3.51 -12.01 6.52
CA ASP A 92 -4.72 -12.86 6.53
C ASP A 92 -4.50 -14.17 5.76
N GLU A 93 -4.06 -14.08 4.50
CA GLU A 93 -3.93 -15.25 3.64
C GLU A 93 -2.87 -16.25 4.13
N TYR A 94 -1.77 -15.77 4.74
CA TYR A 94 -0.73 -16.66 5.28
C TYR A 94 -1.26 -17.53 6.40
N LYS A 95 -2.17 -17.02 7.24
CA LYS A 95 -2.79 -17.78 8.33
C LYS A 95 -3.65 -18.93 7.81
N VAL A 96 -4.31 -18.73 6.67
CA VAL A 96 -5.13 -19.76 6.02
C VAL A 96 -4.23 -20.75 5.26
N LEU A 97 -3.22 -20.24 4.55
CA LEU A 97 -2.35 -21.03 3.70
C LEU A 97 -1.39 -21.92 4.51
N MET A 98 -0.87 -21.40 5.62
CA MET A 98 0.11 -22.03 6.51
C MET A 98 -0.20 -21.68 7.99
N PRO A 99 -1.25 -22.26 8.58
CA PRO A 99 -1.62 -21.99 9.96
C PRO A 99 -0.49 -22.35 10.93
N GLY A 100 -0.20 -21.46 11.88
CA GLY A 100 0.79 -21.69 12.93
C GLY A 100 1.16 -20.41 13.69
N ASP A 101 1.91 -20.57 14.78
CA ASP A 101 2.27 -19.47 15.67
C ASP A 101 3.04 -18.36 14.94
N ASP A 102 3.94 -18.72 14.01
CA ASP A 102 4.72 -17.76 13.22
C ASP A 102 3.84 -16.87 12.32
N THR A 103 2.82 -17.44 11.66
CA THR A 103 1.92 -16.66 10.79
C THR A 103 0.96 -15.80 11.62
N ASP A 104 0.53 -16.29 12.78
CA ASP A 104 -0.26 -15.51 13.73
C ASP A 104 0.53 -14.34 14.33
N GLU A 105 1.80 -14.56 14.65
CA GLU A 105 2.65 -13.52 15.23
C GLU A 105 3.08 -12.49 14.18
N LEU A 106 3.42 -12.93 12.96
CA LEU A 106 3.66 -12.01 11.84
C LEU A 106 2.44 -11.12 11.57
N ALA A 107 1.24 -11.69 11.55
CA ALA A 107 0.00 -10.96 11.28
C ALA A 107 -0.24 -9.78 12.24
N LYS A 108 0.20 -9.88 13.50
CA LYS A 108 0.08 -8.81 14.50
C LYS A 108 1.09 -7.68 14.32
N ASN A 109 2.18 -7.92 13.59
CA ASN A 109 3.33 -7.02 13.49
C ASN A 109 3.49 -6.39 12.09
N VAL A 110 2.62 -6.72 11.14
CA VAL A 110 2.59 -6.11 9.80
C VAL A 110 1.58 -4.98 9.74
N PHE A 111 1.97 -3.80 9.25
CA PHE A 111 1.15 -2.58 9.20
C PHE A 111 1.27 -1.89 7.85
N LEU A 112 0.15 -1.39 7.30
CA LEU A 112 0.26 -0.45 6.18
C LEU A 112 0.95 0.83 6.67
N LEU A 113 1.63 1.56 5.79
CA LEU A 113 2.29 2.82 6.16
C LEU A 113 1.32 3.76 6.88
N GLU A 114 0.11 3.91 6.35
CA GLU A 114 -0.89 4.82 6.89
C GLU A 114 -1.43 4.34 8.25
N GLU A 115 -1.57 3.02 8.41
CA GLU A 115 -1.96 2.40 9.68
C GLU A 115 -0.92 2.61 10.76
N PHE A 116 0.35 2.39 10.44
CA PHE A 116 1.45 2.60 11.36
C PHE A 116 1.53 4.07 11.78
N LEU A 117 1.56 5.00 10.82
CA LEU A 117 1.65 6.44 11.11
C LEU A 117 0.44 6.95 11.90
N ALA A 118 -0.78 6.51 11.56
CA ALA A 118 -1.98 6.87 12.33
C ALA A 118 -1.91 6.37 13.78
N THR A 119 -1.37 5.18 14.00
CA THR A 119 -1.22 4.59 15.35
C THR A 119 -0.17 5.32 16.17
N GLU A 120 0.99 5.62 15.58
CA GLU A 120 2.04 6.40 16.24
C GLU A 120 1.57 7.83 16.54
N HIS A 121 0.75 8.42 15.67
CA HIS A 121 0.15 9.73 15.93
C HIS A 121 -0.84 9.68 17.10
N ALA A 122 -1.76 8.72 17.09
CA ALA A 122 -2.77 8.57 18.15
C ALA A 122 -2.16 8.29 19.53
N THR A 123 -0.96 7.70 19.57
CA THR A 123 -0.22 7.41 20.81
C THR A 123 0.79 8.49 21.19
N GLY A 124 0.86 9.60 20.45
CA GLY A 124 1.77 10.72 20.71
C GLY A 124 3.25 10.42 20.45
N ARG A 125 3.56 9.32 19.74
CA ARG A 125 4.93 8.90 19.41
C ARG A 125 5.40 9.39 18.05
N LEU A 126 4.49 9.76 17.16
CA LEU A 126 4.84 10.25 15.83
C LEU A 126 5.48 11.64 15.90
N GLN A 127 6.76 11.73 15.56
CA GLN A 127 7.50 12.99 15.44
C GLN A 127 7.57 13.44 13.99
N LEU A 128 6.43 13.79 13.40
CA LEU A 128 6.37 14.17 11.99
C LEU A 128 5.79 15.58 11.86
N ASP A 129 6.66 16.53 11.56
CA ASP A 129 6.29 17.92 11.30
C ASP A 129 6.11 18.13 9.79
N LEU A 130 4.91 18.53 9.39
CA LEU A 130 4.49 18.63 8.00
C LEU A 130 4.12 20.08 7.65
N LYS A 131 4.55 20.55 6.48
CA LYS A 131 4.17 21.85 5.91
C LYS A 131 2.98 21.72 4.95
N PRO A 132 2.23 22.81 4.70
CA PRO A 132 1.26 22.85 3.62
C PRO A 132 1.90 22.50 2.26
N ILE A 133 1.11 21.86 1.39
CA ILE A 133 1.51 21.51 0.02
C ILE A 133 0.63 22.22 -1.01
N VAL A 134 1.08 22.22 -2.26
CA VAL A 134 0.28 22.63 -3.41
C VAL A 134 0.17 21.43 -4.38
N PRO A 135 -1.05 21.06 -4.82
CA PRO A 135 -2.32 21.69 -4.48
C PRO A 135 -2.87 21.26 -3.10
N LYS A 136 -3.81 22.05 -2.58
CA LYS A 136 -4.42 21.87 -1.24
C LYS A 136 -5.64 20.94 -1.23
N LYS A 137 -5.94 20.27 -2.34
CA LYS A 137 -7.07 19.35 -2.47
C LYS A 137 -6.59 17.99 -2.93
N ALA A 138 -7.14 16.93 -2.35
CA ALA A 138 -6.87 15.56 -2.74
C ALA A 138 -8.17 14.74 -2.87
N LEU A 139 -8.29 14.00 -3.97
CA LEU A 139 -9.28 12.96 -4.16
C LEU A 139 -8.66 11.60 -3.91
N LEU A 140 -9.15 10.93 -2.86
CA LEU A 140 -8.64 9.65 -2.41
C LEU A 140 -9.49 8.48 -2.94
N HIS A 141 -8.88 7.58 -3.71
CA HIS A 141 -9.43 6.28 -4.02
C HIS A 141 -8.88 5.22 -3.07
N GLY A 142 -9.76 4.62 -2.26
CA GLY A 142 -9.39 3.53 -1.37
C GLY A 142 -9.19 2.20 -2.09
N HIS A 143 -8.09 1.50 -1.80
CA HIS A 143 -7.85 0.16 -2.32
C HIS A 143 -8.91 -0.83 -1.79
N CYS A 144 -9.32 -1.80 -2.62
CA CYS A 144 -10.35 -2.77 -2.22
C CYS A 144 -9.95 -3.57 -0.97
N HIS A 145 -8.66 -3.90 -0.80
CA HIS A 145 -8.17 -4.56 0.41
C HIS A 145 -8.16 -3.63 1.62
N GLN A 146 -7.82 -2.34 1.46
CA GLN A 146 -7.93 -1.37 2.56
C GLN A 146 -9.38 -1.23 3.02
N LYS A 147 -10.34 -1.19 2.08
CA LYS A 147 -11.78 -1.15 2.38
C LYS A 147 -12.24 -2.41 3.11
N ALA A 148 -11.87 -3.59 2.63
CA ALA A 148 -12.23 -4.88 3.25
C ALA A 148 -11.72 -5.00 4.69
N PHE A 149 -10.54 -4.44 5.00
CA PHE A 149 -9.95 -4.43 6.34
C PHE A 149 -10.29 -3.17 7.15
N ASN A 150 -11.23 -2.33 6.69
CA ASN A 150 -11.65 -1.08 7.36
C ASN A 150 -10.49 -0.08 7.63
N MET A 151 -9.49 -0.04 6.74
CA MET A 151 -8.27 0.74 6.89
C MET A 151 -8.34 2.15 6.30
N MET A 152 -9.46 2.52 5.65
CA MET A 152 -9.60 3.83 5.01
C MET A 152 -9.50 5.00 5.99
N SER A 153 -9.93 4.80 7.23
CA SER A 153 -9.83 5.84 8.26
C SER A 153 -8.37 6.18 8.61
N ALA A 154 -7.45 5.21 8.52
CA ALA A 154 -6.02 5.46 8.75
C ALA A 154 -5.43 6.31 7.62
N VAL A 155 -5.78 6.00 6.38
CA VAL A 155 -5.36 6.77 5.19
C VAL A 155 -5.81 8.23 5.29
N GLN A 156 -7.10 8.46 5.61
CA GLN A 156 -7.65 9.80 5.78
C GLN A 156 -6.98 10.56 6.94
N LYS A 157 -6.79 9.90 8.09
CA LYS A 157 -6.12 10.50 9.26
C LYS A 157 -4.71 10.95 8.92
N VAL A 158 -3.92 10.11 8.26
CA VAL A 158 -2.53 10.43 7.90
C VAL A 158 -2.46 11.59 6.91
N LEU A 159 -3.32 11.61 5.89
CA LEU A 159 -3.38 12.74 4.97
C LEU A 159 -3.84 14.03 5.66
N SER A 160 -4.74 13.94 6.66
CA SER A 160 -5.18 15.11 7.44
C SER A 160 -4.12 15.71 8.35
N LEU A 161 -2.97 15.02 8.54
CA LEU A 161 -1.81 15.59 9.23
C LEU A 161 -1.12 16.68 8.40
N ILE A 162 -1.33 16.69 7.08
CA ILE A 162 -0.79 17.74 6.20
C ILE A 162 -1.66 19.00 6.39
N PRO A 163 -1.07 20.12 6.86
CA PRO A 163 -1.84 21.34 7.09
C PRO A 163 -2.51 21.82 5.80
N GLU A 164 -3.77 22.26 5.94
CA GLU A 164 -4.59 22.83 4.86
C GLU A 164 -4.93 21.88 3.70
N LEU A 165 -4.58 20.60 3.78
CA LEU A 165 -4.96 19.62 2.76
C LEU A 165 -6.40 19.15 2.97
N GLU A 166 -7.29 19.50 2.04
CA GLU A 166 -8.66 19.00 2.00
C GLU A 166 -8.70 17.66 1.27
N VAL A 167 -9.05 16.60 2.00
CA VAL A 167 -9.14 15.24 1.44
C VAL A 167 -10.60 14.83 1.28
N LYS A 168 -11.00 14.51 0.05
CA LYS A 168 -12.31 13.92 -0.25
C LYS A 168 -12.13 12.50 -0.76
N THR A 169 -12.82 11.54 -0.15
CA THR A 169 -12.78 10.14 -0.60
C THR A 169 -13.78 9.93 -1.73
N ILE A 170 -13.35 9.24 -2.78
CA ILE A 170 -14.21 8.81 -3.88
C ILE A 170 -15.04 7.63 -3.39
N ASP A 171 -16.37 7.75 -3.48
CA ASP A 171 -17.29 6.65 -3.22
C ASP A 171 -17.27 5.66 -4.41
N SER A 172 -16.32 4.73 -4.34
CA SER A 172 -16.12 3.71 -5.36
C SER A 172 -15.88 2.35 -4.74
N SER A 173 -16.16 1.28 -5.47
CA SER A 173 -15.87 -0.08 -5.06
C SER A 173 -14.39 -0.43 -5.38
N CYS A 174 -14.15 -1.26 -6.39
CA CYS A 174 -12.84 -1.66 -6.89
C CYS A 174 -12.43 -0.82 -8.11
N CYS A 175 -11.14 -0.73 -8.41
CA CYS A 175 -10.66 -0.10 -9.65
C CYS A 175 -10.95 -0.94 -10.90
N GLY A 176 -11.15 -2.26 -10.75
CA GLY A 176 -11.43 -3.20 -11.84
C GLY A 176 -10.27 -4.14 -12.20
N MET A 177 -9.04 -3.88 -11.70
CA MET A 177 -7.86 -4.66 -12.12
C MET A 177 -7.70 -6.03 -11.47
N ALA A 178 -7.93 -6.14 -10.15
CA ALA A 178 -7.82 -7.38 -9.38
C ALA A 178 -6.63 -8.29 -9.79
N GLY A 179 -5.40 -7.77 -9.78
CA GLY A 179 -4.23 -8.50 -10.26
C GLY A 179 -4.07 -8.44 -11.79
N SER A 180 -3.93 -9.60 -12.45
CA SER A 180 -3.85 -9.69 -13.91
C SER A 180 -5.21 -9.62 -14.61
N PHE A 181 -6.32 -9.75 -13.87
CA PHE A 181 -7.67 -9.83 -14.41
C PHE A 181 -7.96 -8.68 -15.40
N GLY A 182 -7.61 -7.44 -15.05
CA GLY A 182 -7.84 -6.31 -15.95
C GLY A 182 -6.98 -6.26 -17.22
N TYR A 183 -5.92 -7.06 -17.32
CA TYR A 183 -5.08 -7.19 -18.51
C TYR A 183 -5.48 -8.36 -19.42
N GLU A 184 -6.25 -9.32 -18.90
CA GLU A 184 -6.70 -10.47 -19.67
C GLU A 184 -7.73 -10.01 -20.71
N LYS A 185 -7.55 -10.41 -21.97
CA LYS A 185 -8.39 -9.97 -23.10
C LYS A 185 -9.87 -10.26 -22.84
N GLU A 186 -10.15 -11.37 -22.20
CA GLU A 186 -11.48 -11.87 -21.86
C GLU A 186 -12.17 -11.00 -20.79
N HIS A 187 -11.38 -10.32 -19.96
CA HIS A 187 -11.84 -9.58 -18.78
C HIS A 187 -11.67 -8.06 -18.91
N TYR A 188 -10.96 -7.60 -19.94
CA TYR A 188 -10.67 -6.19 -20.20
C TYR A 188 -11.92 -5.30 -20.16
N ASP A 189 -12.96 -5.65 -20.93
CA ASP A 189 -14.19 -4.86 -21.00
C ASP A 189 -14.92 -4.80 -19.65
N ILE A 190 -14.82 -5.86 -18.85
CA ILE A 190 -15.43 -5.92 -17.51
C ILE A 190 -14.65 -5.03 -16.55
N SER A 191 -13.30 -5.13 -16.54
CA SER A 191 -12.42 -4.26 -15.75
C SER A 191 -12.67 -2.78 -16.04
N MET A 192 -12.79 -2.40 -17.32
CA MET A 192 -13.09 -1.03 -17.73
C MET A 192 -14.48 -0.58 -17.30
N LYS A 193 -15.49 -1.44 -17.39
CA LYS A 193 -16.84 -1.15 -16.89
C LYS A 193 -16.83 -0.91 -15.39
N MET A 194 -16.11 -1.73 -14.61
CA MET A 194 -16.00 -1.56 -13.16
C MET A 194 -15.40 -0.19 -12.79
N GLY A 195 -14.27 0.18 -13.41
CA GLY A 195 -13.67 1.51 -13.20
C GLY A 195 -14.59 2.66 -13.64
N SER A 196 -15.38 2.45 -14.69
CA SER A 196 -16.29 3.46 -15.25
C SER A 196 -17.54 3.73 -14.39
N LEU A 197 -17.84 2.90 -13.39
CA LEU A 197 -19.02 3.09 -12.54
C LEU A 197 -18.96 4.38 -11.71
N SER A 198 -17.85 4.60 -11.02
CA SER A 198 -17.68 5.82 -10.20
C SER A 198 -16.25 6.33 -10.09
N LEU A 199 -15.24 5.47 -10.24
CA LEU A 199 -13.84 5.87 -10.14
C LEU A 199 -13.42 6.79 -11.31
N PHE A 200 -13.61 6.35 -12.55
CA PHE A 200 -13.20 7.14 -13.71
C PHE A 200 -13.97 8.45 -13.86
N PRO A 201 -15.30 8.50 -13.67
CA PRO A 201 -16.03 9.77 -13.68
C PRO A 201 -15.48 10.76 -12.65
N ALA A 202 -15.34 10.34 -11.38
CA ALA A 202 -14.84 11.21 -10.31
C ALA A 202 -13.43 11.74 -10.59
N VAL A 203 -12.55 10.90 -11.14
CA VAL A 203 -11.19 11.30 -11.52
C VAL A 203 -11.21 12.25 -12.72
N LYS A 204 -12.02 11.99 -13.76
CA LYS A 204 -12.09 12.83 -14.96
C LYS A 204 -12.62 14.22 -14.64
N GLU A 205 -13.64 14.31 -13.77
CA GLU A 205 -14.25 15.55 -13.30
C GLU A 205 -13.36 16.35 -12.35
N ALA A 206 -12.32 15.74 -11.76
CA ALA A 206 -11.38 16.45 -10.89
C ALA A 206 -10.66 17.58 -11.63
N ASP A 207 -10.60 18.76 -11.02
CA ASP A 207 -9.84 19.88 -11.56
C ASP A 207 -8.32 19.56 -11.61
N THR A 208 -7.57 20.32 -12.41
CA THR A 208 -6.11 20.14 -12.52
C THR A 208 -5.35 20.47 -11.24
N ASP A 209 -5.97 21.22 -10.32
CA ASP A 209 -5.44 21.59 -9.00
C ASP A 209 -5.92 20.62 -7.90
N VAL A 210 -6.16 19.36 -8.23
CA VAL A 210 -6.54 18.31 -7.27
C VAL A 210 -5.61 17.11 -7.42
N LEU A 211 -4.96 16.70 -6.31
CA LEU A 211 -4.19 15.47 -6.28
C LEU A 211 -5.12 14.26 -6.35
N ILE A 212 -4.78 13.26 -7.16
CA ILE A 212 -5.46 11.95 -7.12
C ILE A 212 -4.57 11.02 -6.31
N VAL A 213 -5.12 10.37 -5.29
CA VAL A 213 -4.37 9.55 -4.34
C VAL A 213 -4.88 8.11 -4.36
N ALA A 214 -3.96 7.14 -4.51
CA ALA A 214 -4.24 5.71 -4.44
C ALA A 214 -2.97 4.91 -4.10
N ASP A 215 -3.06 4.02 -3.09
CA ASP A 215 -1.90 3.27 -2.58
C ASP A 215 -1.60 1.98 -3.35
N GLY A 216 -2.61 1.39 -3.99
CA GLY A 216 -2.41 0.18 -4.80
C GLY A 216 -1.86 0.48 -6.19
N THR A 217 -0.84 -0.28 -6.59
CA THR A 217 -0.21 -0.22 -7.91
C THR A 217 -1.24 -0.40 -9.03
N SER A 218 -2.05 -1.47 -8.94
CA SER A 218 -3.10 -1.71 -9.93
C SER A 218 -4.17 -0.62 -9.95
N CYS A 219 -4.46 0.03 -8.83
CA CYS A 219 -5.37 1.19 -8.81
C CYS A 219 -4.77 2.37 -9.56
N ARG A 220 -3.50 2.71 -9.33
CA ARG A 220 -2.81 3.80 -10.05
C ARG A 220 -2.76 3.54 -11.55
N SER A 221 -2.31 2.34 -11.97
CA SER A 221 -2.25 1.98 -13.40
C SER A 221 -3.62 2.02 -14.07
N GLN A 222 -4.67 1.59 -13.38
CA GLN A 222 -6.03 1.60 -13.92
C GLN A 222 -6.61 2.99 -14.06
N ILE A 223 -6.33 3.87 -13.09
CA ILE A 223 -6.71 5.28 -13.16
C ILE A 223 -6.01 5.93 -14.36
N GLU A 224 -4.71 5.72 -14.52
CA GLU A 224 -3.95 6.25 -15.66
C GLU A 224 -4.51 5.70 -16.97
N HIS A 225 -4.74 4.41 -17.07
CA HIS A 225 -5.27 3.79 -18.28
C HIS A 225 -6.68 4.29 -18.63
N GLY A 226 -7.60 4.35 -17.65
CA GLY A 226 -8.99 4.69 -17.92
C GLY A 226 -9.29 6.18 -18.02
N THR A 227 -8.38 7.04 -17.56
CA THR A 227 -8.62 8.50 -17.46
C THR A 227 -7.52 9.37 -18.03
N GLY A 228 -6.31 8.84 -18.24
CA GLY A 228 -5.12 9.60 -18.62
C GLY A 228 -4.52 10.45 -17.49
N LYS A 229 -5.11 10.43 -16.29
CA LYS A 229 -4.60 11.16 -15.12
C LYS A 229 -3.78 10.24 -14.23
N GLN A 230 -2.74 10.78 -13.61
CA GLN A 230 -1.86 10.02 -12.73
C GLN A 230 -2.33 10.13 -11.28
N ALA A 231 -2.37 8.98 -10.60
CA ALA A 231 -2.62 8.89 -9.17
C ALA A 231 -1.31 8.65 -8.42
N MET A 232 -1.22 9.18 -7.20
CA MET A 232 -0.03 9.16 -6.37
C MET A 232 -0.26 8.34 -5.09
N HIS A 233 0.76 7.62 -4.63
CA HIS A 233 0.71 6.94 -3.32
C HIS A 233 0.78 7.97 -2.18
N VAL A 234 0.07 7.73 -1.07
CA VAL A 234 0.16 8.55 0.16
C VAL A 234 1.58 8.84 0.62
N ALA A 235 2.52 7.89 0.52
CA ALA A 235 3.92 8.10 0.88
C ALA A 235 4.55 9.32 0.16
N ARG A 236 4.22 9.50 -1.12
CA ARG A 236 4.70 10.60 -1.96
C ARG A 236 4.02 11.93 -1.61
N VAL A 237 2.72 11.88 -1.27
CA VAL A 237 1.98 13.06 -0.80
C VAL A 237 2.56 13.58 0.52
N LEU A 238 2.87 12.68 1.46
CA LEU A 238 3.55 13.01 2.72
C LEU A 238 4.96 13.54 2.48
N GLN A 239 5.71 12.96 1.54
CA GLN A 239 7.05 13.43 1.17
C GLN A 239 7.03 14.90 0.70
N MET A 240 6.02 15.31 -0.09
CA MET A 240 5.86 16.71 -0.51
C MET A 240 5.70 17.67 0.69
N ALA A 241 5.13 17.17 1.78
CA ALA A 241 4.85 17.91 2.99
C ALA A 241 6.01 17.89 4.00
N LEU A 242 7.16 17.27 3.71
CA LEU A 242 8.29 17.29 4.63
C LEU A 242 8.96 18.67 4.69
N ASN A 243 9.36 19.08 5.90
CA ASN A 243 10.28 20.19 6.12
C ASN A 243 11.68 19.73 5.68
N SER A 244 12.20 20.35 4.62
CA SER A 244 13.53 20.05 4.05
C SER A 244 14.65 20.59 4.94
#